data_AF-A0A803PHJ7-F1
#
_entry.id   AF-A0A803PHJ7-F1
#
_cell.length_a   1.000
_cell.length_b   1.000
_cell.length_c   1.000
_cell.angle_alpha   90.00
_cell.angle_beta   90.00
_cell.angle_gamma   90.00
#
_symmetry.space_group_name_H-M   'P 1'
#
loop_
_entity.id
_entity.type
_entity.pdbx_description
1 polymer ?
#
loop_
_entity_poly.entity_id
_entity_poly.type
_entity_poly.pdbx_seq_one_letter_code
_entity_poly.pdbx_strand_id
1 'polypeptide(L)'
;MLWVERTPKASELQENMEVYFNTLQGFILLSHGSTVGAGPTLSACVYAAVKRVVDSSFHLWKESVSSYGTDEKQSIPQLVGTVWEACSALQKTPGNNITAIGRAISQLTIAAVSATLVVIKEIIRSITSLLKIGNTNDNTSVVDSLENLLKQIQKIGEQIDEMGACLYPPQEVPVMKTAAEKISGIVDDMQKEVENLKGTSEGFLQACNGLKVSLAQLKSELDSSSSLDIESKLQKVDLNN
;
A
#
# COMPACT_ATOMS: atom_id res chain seq x y z
N MET A 1 -18.57 4.82 29.88
CA MET A 1 -19.88 4.86 29.20
C MET A 1 -20.64 6.11 29.63
N LEU A 2 -20.44 7.26 28.97
CA LEU A 2 -21.20 8.50 29.28
C LEU A 2 -22.55 8.58 28.55
N TRP A 3 -22.61 8.00 27.36
CA TRP A 3 -23.72 8.17 26.42
C TRP A 3 -24.68 6.97 26.33
N VAL A 4 -24.49 5.94 27.18
CA VAL A 4 -25.21 4.66 27.07
C VAL A 4 -26.58 4.68 27.76
N GLU A 5 -26.77 5.49 28.80
CA GLU A 5 -27.99 5.45 29.64
C GLU A 5 -28.74 6.78 29.72
N ARG A 6 -28.05 7.92 29.53
CA ARG A 6 -28.65 9.26 29.61
C ARG A 6 -27.86 10.28 28.78
N THR A 7 -28.46 11.44 28.49
CA THR A 7 -27.69 12.61 28.06
C THR A 7 -26.77 13.04 29.21
N PRO A 8 -25.44 13.13 29.03
CA PRO A 8 -24.55 13.58 30.08
C PRO A 8 -24.82 15.05 30.43
N LYS A 9 -24.44 15.47 31.65
CA LYS A 9 -24.41 16.91 31.97
C LYS A 9 -23.25 17.58 31.24
N ALA A 10 -23.35 18.88 30.97
CA ALA A 10 -22.28 19.62 30.31
C ALA A 10 -20.96 19.55 31.10
N SER A 11 -21.02 19.63 32.44
CA SER A 11 -19.85 19.47 33.31
C SER A 11 -19.23 18.07 33.22
N GLU A 12 -20.06 17.01 33.21
CA GLU A 12 -19.59 15.63 33.04
C GLU A 12 -18.93 15.46 31.66
N LEU A 13 -19.49 16.05 30.61
CA LEU A 13 -18.92 15.99 29.27
C LEU A 13 -17.55 16.69 29.21
N GLN A 14 -17.46 17.89 29.80
CA GLN A 14 -16.22 18.67 29.86
C GLN A 14 -15.12 17.94 30.62
N GLU A 15 -15.40 17.45 31.83
CA GLU A 15 -14.41 16.74 32.66
C GLU A 15 -13.85 15.50 31.96
N ASN A 16 -14.72 14.71 31.30
CA ASN A 16 -14.28 13.53 30.57
C ASN A 16 -13.48 13.89 29.31
N MET A 17 -13.84 14.98 28.63
CA MET A 17 -13.06 15.49 27.51
C MET A 17 -11.65 15.88 27.97
N GLU A 18 -11.52 16.62 29.08
CA GLU A 18 -10.23 17.02 29.65
C GLU A 18 -9.35 15.81 30.00
N VAL A 19 -9.91 14.82 30.73
CA VAL A 19 -9.18 13.59 31.09
C VAL A 19 -8.74 12.81 29.83
N TYR A 20 -9.60 12.75 28.81
CA TYR A 20 -9.30 12.07 27.57
C TYR A 20 -8.17 12.76 26.80
N PHE A 21 -8.21 14.09 26.65
CA PHE A 21 -7.15 14.82 25.95
C PHE A 21 -5.82 14.79 26.69
N ASN A 22 -5.82 14.81 28.02
CA ASN A 22 -4.60 14.59 28.81
C ASN A 22 -4.01 13.19 28.55
N THR A 23 -4.86 12.17 28.43
CA THR A 23 -4.44 10.80 28.06
C THR A 23 -3.86 10.75 26.64
N LEU A 24 -4.51 11.42 25.67
CA LEU A 24 -4.00 11.53 24.30
C LEU A 24 -2.64 12.22 24.23
N GLN A 25 -2.42 13.29 25.01
CA GLN A 25 -1.13 13.97 25.09
C GLN A 25 -0.04 13.03 25.61
N GLY A 26 -0.31 12.30 26.68
CA GLY A 26 0.61 11.28 27.21
C GLY A 26 0.91 10.19 26.17
N PHE A 27 -0.11 9.75 25.44
CA PHE A 27 0.03 8.78 24.36
C PHE A 27 0.90 9.29 23.21
N ILE A 28 0.73 10.54 22.77
CA ILE A 28 1.55 11.16 21.72
C ILE A 28 3.02 11.25 22.18
N LEU A 29 3.26 11.68 23.42
CA LEU A 29 4.61 11.81 23.97
C LEU A 29 5.31 10.44 24.05
N LEU A 30 4.61 9.42 24.55
CA LEU A 30 5.12 8.05 24.60
C LEU A 30 5.46 7.54 23.20
N SER A 31 4.56 7.74 22.25
CA SER A 31 4.76 7.30 20.86
C SER A 31 5.96 7.97 20.22
N HIS A 32 6.15 9.28 20.42
CA HIS A 32 7.33 9.99 19.95
C HIS A 32 8.60 9.41 20.57
N GLY A 33 8.62 9.23 21.89
CA GLY A 33 9.75 8.61 22.60
C GLY A 33 10.10 7.21 22.08
N SER A 34 9.10 6.38 21.79
CA SER A 34 9.29 5.03 21.24
C SER A 34 9.82 5.00 19.80
N THR A 35 9.74 6.10 19.05
CA THR A 35 10.27 6.18 17.69
C THR A 35 11.71 6.70 17.60
N VAL A 36 12.27 7.22 18.70
CA VAL A 36 13.65 7.72 18.72
C VAL A 36 14.62 6.58 18.42
N GLY A 37 15.36 6.69 17.31
CA GLY A 37 16.30 5.66 16.87
C GLY A 37 15.66 4.39 16.30
N ALA A 38 14.33 4.34 16.13
CA ALA A 38 13.61 3.17 15.67
C ALA A 38 13.76 2.90 14.15
N GLY A 39 14.36 3.84 13.41
CA GLY A 39 14.48 3.80 11.95
C GLY A 39 13.33 4.52 11.23
N PRO A 40 13.55 5.00 10.00
CA PRO A 40 12.61 5.89 9.31
C PRO A 40 11.30 5.20 8.94
N THR A 41 11.35 3.95 8.46
CA THR A 41 10.16 3.21 8.01
C THR A 41 9.23 2.86 9.17
N LEU A 42 9.80 2.38 10.28
CA LEU A 42 9.02 2.13 11.50
C LEU A 42 8.45 3.44 12.06
N SER A 43 9.25 4.51 12.12
CA SER A 43 8.78 5.82 12.61
C SER A 43 7.59 6.34 11.79
N ALA A 44 7.64 6.22 10.46
CA ALA A 44 6.52 6.60 9.58
C ALA A 44 5.27 5.74 9.84
N CYS A 45 5.43 4.43 10.03
CA CYS A 45 4.33 3.51 10.34
C CYS A 45 3.66 3.85 11.68
N VAL A 46 4.46 4.06 12.74
CA VAL A 46 3.96 4.45 14.07
C VAL A 46 3.28 5.80 13.99
N TYR A 47 3.90 6.80 13.34
CA TYR A 47 3.32 8.12 13.17
C TYR A 47 1.95 8.07 12.47
N ALA A 48 1.84 7.33 11.36
CA ALA A 48 0.57 7.20 10.65
C ALA A 48 -0.53 6.55 11.50
N ALA A 49 -0.18 5.53 12.30
CA ALA A 49 -1.12 4.86 13.20
C ALA A 49 -1.55 5.77 14.37
N VAL A 50 -0.60 6.43 15.01
CA VAL A 50 -0.83 7.40 16.10
C VAL A 50 -1.71 8.55 15.61
N LYS A 51 -1.40 9.12 14.44
CA LYS A 51 -2.20 10.17 13.82
C LYS A 51 -3.65 9.73 13.62
N ARG A 52 -3.89 8.51 13.15
CA ARG A 52 -5.24 7.96 12.99
C ARG A 52 -6.00 7.87 14.32
N VAL A 53 -5.33 7.44 15.40
CA VAL A 53 -5.93 7.43 16.74
C VAL A 53 -6.30 8.83 17.19
N VAL A 54 -5.40 9.80 17.01
CA VAL A 54 -5.64 11.21 17.39
C VAL A 54 -6.78 11.82 16.58
N ASP A 55 -6.77 11.67 15.25
CA ASP A 55 -7.79 12.23 14.36
C ASP A 55 -9.19 11.66 14.67
N SER A 56 -9.30 10.33 14.83
CA SER A 56 -10.57 9.68 15.16
C SER A 56 -11.08 10.08 16.54
N SER A 57 -10.17 10.22 17.52
CA SER A 57 -10.53 10.68 18.86
C SER A 57 -11.02 12.12 18.87
N PHE A 58 -10.35 13.00 18.12
CA PHE A 58 -10.78 14.39 17.97
C PHE A 58 -12.15 14.47 17.31
N HIS A 59 -12.38 13.67 16.27
CA HIS A 59 -13.67 13.58 15.59
C HIS A 59 -14.78 13.12 16.54
N LEU A 60 -14.54 12.05 17.33
CA LEU A 60 -15.49 11.58 18.34
C LEU A 60 -15.93 12.70 19.31
N TRP A 61 -14.97 13.44 19.85
CA TRP A 61 -15.27 14.51 20.81
C TRP A 61 -15.95 15.71 20.15
N LYS A 62 -15.53 16.09 18.94
CA LYS A 62 -16.17 17.16 18.16
C LYS A 62 -17.65 16.87 17.92
N GLU A 63 -17.97 15.66 17.48
CA GLU A 63 -19.37 15.26 17.25
C GLU A 63 -20.13 15.10 18.57
N SER A 64 -19.50 14.58 19.62
CA SER A 64 -20.14 14.46 20.95
C SER A 64 -20.56 15.82 21.51
N VAL A 65 -19.76 16.87 21.28
CA VAL A 65 -20.10 18.25 21.67
C VAL A 65 -21.18 18.82 20.75
N SER A 66 -21.10 18.56 19.44
CA SER A 66 -22.07 19.08 18.46
C SER A 66 -23.46 18.48 18.64
N SER A 67 -23.54 17.20 19.00
CA SER A 67 -24.79 16.50 19.30
C SER A 67 -25.32 16.78 20.71
N TYR A 68 -24.63 17.57 21.52
CA TYR A 68 -25.06 17.90 22.88
C TYR A 68 -26.40 18.65 22.87
N GLY A 69 -27.40 18.12 23.58
CA GLY A 69 -28.75 18.70 23.62
C GLY A 69 -29.61 18.38 22.39
N THR A 70 -29.12 17.58 21.44
CA THR A 70 -29.88 17.08 20.29
C THR A 70 -30.31 15.62 20.49
N ASP A 71 -31.40 15.20 19.85
CA ASP A 71 -31.87 13.81 19.87
C ASP A 71 -31.10 12.89 18.88
N GLU A 72 -30.23 13.45 18.04
CA GLU A 72 -29.44 12.72 17.04
C GLU A 72 -28.17 12.10 17.64
N LYS A 73 -28.33 11.13 18.55
CA LYS A 73 -27.21 10.45 19.24
C LYS A 73 -26.71 9.19 18.54
N GLN A 74 -27.31 8.80 17.42
CA GLN A 74 -27.06 7.51 16.75
C GLN A 74 -25.62 7.35 16.22
N SER A 75 -24.88 8.44 15.99
CA SER A 75 -23.51 8.40 15.46
C SER A 75 -22.44 8.11 16.52
N ILE A 76 -22.69 8.38 17.80
CA ILE A 76 -21.66 8.27 18.86
C ILE A 76 -21.11 6.84 19.00
N PRO A 77 -21.93 5.77 19.02
CA PRO A 77 -21.41 4.40 19.04
C PRO A 77 -20.52 4.06 17.83
N GLN A 78 -20.84 4.58 16.64
CA GLN A 78 -20.04 4.36 15.43
C GLN A 78 -18.69 5.08 15.51
N LEU A 79 -18.68 6.30 16.06
CA LEU A 79 -17.46 7.08 16.29
C LEU A 79 -16.54 6.41 17.32
N VAL A 80 -17.11 5.90 18.41
CA VAL A 80 -16.35 5.09 19.39
C VAL A 80 -15.76 3.85 18.72
N GLY A 81 -16.54 3.16 17.88
CA GLY A 81 -16.04 2.04 17.07
C GLY A 81 -14.87 2.45 16.17
N THR A 82 -14.93 3.63 15.56
CA THR A 82 -13.84 4.15 14.71
C THR A 82 -12.55 4.37 15.51
N VAL A 83 -12.64 4.93 16.72
CA VAL A 83 -11.48 5.07 17.63
C VAL A 83 -10.95 3.71 18.04
N TRP A 84 -11.83 2.77 18.37
CA TRP A 84 -11.46 1.40 18.76
C TRP A 84 -10.69 0.68 17.64
N GLU A 85 -11.16 0.80 16.40
CA GLU A 85 -10.47 0.23 15.24
C GLU A 85 -9.12 0.90 14.98
N ALA A 86 -9.01 2.22 15.20
CA ALA A 86 -7.73 2.91 15.11
C ALA A 86 -6.72 2.38 16.14
N CYS A 87 -7.13 2.19 17.40
CA CYS A 87 -6.31 1.60 18.44
C CYS A 87 -5.92 0.14 18.12
N SER A 88 -6.87 -0.65 17.60
CA SER A 88 -6.63 -2.03 17.18
C SER A 88 -5.66 -2.11 16.00
N ALA A 89 -5.72 -1.15 15.07
CA ALA A 89 -4.77 -1.04 13.97
C ALA A 89 -3.36 -0.64 14.46
N LEU A 90 -3.25 0.24 15.46
CA LEU A 90 -1.97 0.59 16.08
C LEU A 90 -1.27 -0.64 16.65
N GLN A 91 -2.00 -1.55 17.32
CA GLN A 91 -1.42 -2.80 17.84
C GLN A 91 -0.85 -3.71 16.75
N LYS A 92 -1.32 -3.59 15.51
CA LYS A 92 -0.83 -4.33 14.34
C LYS A 92 0.33 -3.63 13.62
N THR A 93 0.83 -2.53 14.18
CA THR A 93 2.02 -1.84 13.66
C THR A 93 3.25 -2.71 13.87
N PRO A 94 4.23 -2.71 12.94
CA PRO A 94 5.48 -3.45 13.13
C PRO A 94 6.19 -3.06 14.44
N GLY A 95 6.81 -4.02 15.12
CA GLY A 95 7.55 -3.77 16.37
C GLY A 95 9.02 -3.38 16.19
N ASN A 96 9.56 -3.53 14.97
CA ASN A 96 10.94 -3.16 14.62
C ASN A 96 11.03 -2.72 13.15
N ASN A 97 12.13 -2.04 12.79
CA ASN A 97 12.32 -1.49 11.43
C ASN A 97 12.42 -2.56 10.35
N ILE A 98 12.97 -3.74 10.65
CA ILE A 98 13.12 -4.83 9.69
C ILE A 98 11.74 -5.32 9.25
N THR A 99 10.83 -5.56 10.20
CA THR A 99 9.45 -5.94 9.90
C THR A 99 8.69 -4.82 9.20
N ALA A 100 8.98 -3.55 9.53
CA ALA A 100 8.36 -2.42 8.84
C ALA A 100 8.76 -2.34 7.37
N ILE A 101 10.06 -2.48 7.08
CA ILE A 101 10.60 -2.53 5.71
C ILE A 101 10.01 -3.72 4.95
N GLY A 102 10.07 -4.92 5.52
CA GLY A 102 9.52 -6.12 4.86
C GLY A 102 8.04 -5.98 4.53
N ARG A 103 7.26 -5.31 5.39
CA ARG A 103 5.85 -4.98 5.13
C ARG A 103 5.68 -3.96 4.00
N ALA A 104 6.49 -2.90 3.99
CA ALA A 104 6.46 -1.87 2.94
C ALA A 104 6.76 -2.47 1.56
N ILE A 105 7.82 -3.26 1.46
CA ILE A 105 8.18 -4.02 0.26
C ILE A 105 7.02 -4.91 -0.19
N SER A 106 6.45 -5.69 0.74
CA SER A 106 5.31 -6.57 0.43
C SER A 106 4.12 -5.81 -0.15
N GLN A 107 3.78 -4.63 0.40
CA GLN A 107 2.69 -3.80 -0.12
C GLN A 107 2.97 -3.26 -1.52
N LEU A 108 4.21 -2.82 -1.79
CA LEU A 108 4.61 -2.35 -3.11
C LEU A 108 4.61 -3.49 -4.14
N THR A 109 5.04 -4.69 -3.76
CA THR A 109 4.93 -5.89 -4.60
C THR A 109 3.48 -6.23 -4.90
N ILE A 110 2.58 -6.20 -3.91
CA ILE A 110 1.14 -6.39 -4.12
C ILE A 110 0.57 -5.36 -5.09
N ALA A 111 0.97 -4.08 -4.96
CA ALA A 111 0.53 -3.02 -5.87
C ALA A 111 1.01 -3.27 -7.31
N ALA A 112 2.28 -3.66 -7.49
CA ALA A 112 2.82 -4.01 -8.80
C ALA A 112 2.09 -5.21 -9.44
N VAL A 113 1.88 -6.30 -8.70
CA VAL A 113 1.14 -7.48 -9.17
C VAL A 113 -0.31 -7.13 -9.52
N SER A 114 -0.95 -6.28 -8.70
CA SER A 114 -2.31 -5.80 -8.97
C SER A 114 -2.38 -4.97 -10.25
N ALA A 115 -1.39 -4.10 -10.50
CA ALA A 115 -1.30 -3.33 -11.74
C ALA A 115 -1.04 -4.24 -12.95
N THR A 116 -0.24 -5.29 -12.81
CA THR A 116 -0.05 -6.31 -13.85
C THR A 116 -1.35 -7.01 -14.21
N LEU A 117 -2.17 -7.35 -13.22
CA LEU A 117 -3.49 -7.93 -13.47
C LEU A 117 -4.40 -6.98 -14.27
N VAL A 118 -4.31 -5.66 -14.03
CA VAL A 118 -5.05 -4.65 -14.81
C VAL A 118 -4.56 -4.63 -16.27
N VAL A 119 -3.25 -4.68 -16.52
CA VAL A 119 -2.69 -4.76 -17.87
C VAL A 119 -3.20 -6.00 -18.60
N ILE A 120 -3.15 -7.17 -17.97
CA ILE A 120 -3.64 -8.43 -18.57
C ILE A 120 -5.13 -8.34 -18.91
N LYS A 121 -5.95 -7.75 -18.03
CA LYS A 121 -7.38 -7.50 -18.30
C LYS A 121 -7.59 -6.62 -19.53
N GLU A 122 -6.82 -5.55 -19.69
CA GLU A 122 -6.93 -4.68 -20.85
C GLU A 122 -6.43 -5.33 -22.14
N ILE A 123 -5.43 -6.22 -22.09
CA ILE A 123 -5.02 -7.04 -23.24
C ILE A 123 -6.16 -7.94 -23.69
N ILE A 124 -6.79 -8.67 -22.75
CA ILE A 124 -7.94 -9.54 -23.05
C ILE A 124 -9.08 -8.71 -23.67
N ARG A 125 -9.34 -7.51 -23.15
CA ARG A 125 -10.37 -6.60 -23.69
C ARG A 125 -10.03 -6.16 -25.12
N SER A 126 -8.77 -5.83 -25.39
CA SER A 126 -8.28 -5.40 -26.70
C SER A 126 -8.42 -6.53 -27.73
N ILE A 127 -7.94 -7.74 -27.40
CA ILE A 127 -8.08 -8.93 -28.26
C ILE A 127 -9.56 -9.25 -28.52
N THR A 128 -10.40 -9.22 -27.49
CA THR A 128 -11.85 -9.47 -27.63
C THR A 128 -12.52 -8.48 -28.58
N SER A 129 -12.12 -7.21 -28.53
CA SER A 129 -12.61 -6.19 -29.46
C SER A 129 -12.19 -6.47 -30.90
N LEU A 130 -10.93 -6.87 -31.11
CA LEU A 130 -10.41 -7.20 -32.43
C LEU A 130 -11.13 -8.40 -33.05
N LEU A 131 -11.38 -9.46 -32.27
CA LEU A 131 -12.10 -10.65 -32.72
C LEU A 131 -13.54 -10.34 -33.16
N LYS A 132 -14.19 -9.33 -32.56
CA LYS A 132 -15.54 -8.91 -32.96
C LYS A 132 -15.57 -8.13 -34.28
N ILE A 133 -14.48 -7.44 -34.62
CA ILE A 133 -14.39 -6.58 -35.80
C ILE A 133 -14.12 -7.39 -37.08
N GLY A 134 -13.56 -8.60 -36.95
CA GLY A 134 -13.70 -9.68 -37.93
C GLY A 134 -13.46 -9.29 -39.40
N ASN A 135 -12.33 -8.66 -39.71
CA ASN A 135 -11.85 -8.47 -41.08
C ASN A 135 -10.35 -8.11 -41.07
N THR A 136 -9.49 -9.11 -40.88
CA THR A 136 -8.03 -8.96 -41.04
C THR A 136 -7.60 -9.78 -42.25
N ASN A 137 -7.19 -9.10 -43.32
CA ASN A 137 -6.73 -9.73 -44.57
C ASN A 137 -5.38 -10.44 -44.43
N ASP A 138 -4.70 -10.27 -43.29
CA ASP A 138 -3.39 -10.82 -42.98
C ASP A 138 -3.46 -11.58 -41.64
N ASN A 139 -3.99 -12.80 -41.70
CA ASN A 139 -4.20 -13.63 -40.50
C ASN A 139 -2.89 -14.17 -39.91
N THR A 140 -1.81 -14.26 -40.70
CA THR A 140 -0.53 -14.78 -40.23
C THR A 140 0.13 -13.82 -39.24
N SER A 141 0.26 -12.54 -39.59
CA SER A 141 0.84 -11.53 -38.69
C SER A 141 0.02 -11.32 -37.41
N VAL A 142 -1.31 -11.43 -37.49
CA VAL A 142 -2.19 -11.39 -36.32
C VAL A 142 -1.93 -12.57 -35.39
N VAL A 143 -1.83 -13.79 -35.93
CA VAL A 143 -1.53 -14.99 -35.15
C VAL A 143 -0.15 -14.88 -34.50
N ASP A 144 0.85 -14.39 -35.23
CA ASP A 144 2.22 -14.19 -34.70
C ASP A 144 2.22 -13.20 -33.51
N SER A 145 1.55 -12.05 -33.63
CA SER A 145 1.44 -11.09 -32.54
C SER A 145 0.67 -11.63 -31.33
N LEU A 146 -0.39 -12.43 -31.55
CA LEU A 146 -1.12 -13.09 -30.45
C LEU A 146 -0.26 -14.15 -29.75
N GLU A 147 0.53 -14.92 -30.50
CA GLU A 147 1.46 -15.90 -29.93
C GLU A 147 2.57 -15.20 -29.13
N ASN A 148 3.10 -14.09 -29.63
CA ASN A 148 4.07 -13.27 -28.92
C ASN A 148 3.47 -12.68 -27.63
N LEU A 149 2.25 -12.15 -27.67
CA LEU A 149 1.54 -11.68 -26.47
C LEU A 149 1.39 -12.80 -25.42
N LEU A 150 1.00 -14.00 -25.84
CA LEU A 150 0.89 -15.15 -24.94
C LEU A 150 2.24 -15.47 -24.28
N LYS A 151 3.33 -15.51 -25.06
CA LYS A 151 4.69 -15.72 -24.54
C LYS A 151 5.08 -14.64 -23.53
N GLN A 152 4.74 -13.38 -23.79
CA GLN A 152 5.01 -12.29 -22.85
C GLN A 152 4.20 -12.43 -21.54
N ILE A 153 2.93 -12.82 -21.62
CA ILE A 153 2.08 -13.06 -20.43
C ILE A 153 2.66 -14.19 -19.58
N GLN A 154 3.13 -15.28 -20.20
CA GLN A 154 3.76 -16.40 -19.50
C GLN A 154 5.05 -15.95 -18.78
N LYS A 155 5.92 -15.21 -19.47
CA LYS A 155 7.14 -14.65 -18.86
C LYS A 155 6.85 -13.72 -17.69
N ILE A 156 5.79 -12.91 -17.77
CA ILE A 156 5.33 -12.09 -16.63
C ILE A 156 4.95 -12.99 -15.45
N GLY A 157 4.22 -14.07 -15.69
CA GLY A 157 3.84 -15.05 -14.65
C GLY A 157 5.07 -15.58 -13.92
N GLU A 158 6.10 -16.01 -14.66
CA GLU A 158 7.38 -16.47 -14.09
C GLU A 158 8.06 -15.39 -13.23
N GLN A 159 8.06 -14.13 -13.67
CA GLN A 159 8.64 -13.04 -12.88
C GLN A 159 7.81 -12.71 -11.64
N ILE A 160 6.48 -12.86 -11.68
CA ILE A 160 5.62 -12.69 -10.51
C ILE A 160 5.86 -13.80 -9.49
N ASP A 161 6.01 -15.05 -9.93
CA ASP A 161 6.34 -16.18 -9.07
C ASP A 161 7.69 -15.95 -8.36
N GLU A 162 8.69 -15.47 -9.11
CA GLU A 162 9.99 -15.09 -8.57
C GLU A 162 9.87 -13.96 -7.52
N MET A 163 9.11 -12.90 -7.82
CA MET A 163 8.85 -11.82 -6.85
C MET A 163 8.15 -12.34 -5.59
N GLY A 164 7.21 -13.27 -5.74
CA GLY A 164 6.53 -13.91 -4.62
C GLY A 164 7.49 -14.71 -3.74
N ALA A 165 8.40 -15.48 -4.34
CA ALA A 165 9.42 -16.21 -3.63
C ALA A 165 10.38 -15.28 -2.85
N CYS A 166 10.75 -14.14 -3.44
CA CYS A 166 11.63 -13.14 -2.82
C CYS A 166 11.03 -12.46 -1.57
N LEU A 167 9.73 -12.57 -1.32
CA LEU A 167 9.08 -11.96 -0.15
C LEU A 167 9.28 -12.80 1.13
N TYR A 168 9.61 -14.09 1.00
CA TYR A 168 9.91 -14.94 2.14
C TYR A 168 11.28 -14.59 2.73
N PRO A 169 11.46 -14.63 4.06
CA PRO A 169 12.77 -14.46 4.66
C PRO A 169 13.74 -15.62 4.32
N PRO A 170 15.03 -15.33 4.02
CA PRO A 170 15.62 -13.99 3.84
C PRO A 170 15.20 -13.37 2.49
N GLN A 171 14.81 -12.10 2.50
CA GLN A 171 14.31 -11.43 1.29
C GLN A 171 15.43 -11.17 0.28
N GLU A 172 15.28 -11.69 -0.95
CA GLU A 172 16.28 -11.57 -2.01
C GLU A 172 16.08 -10.30 -2.84
N VAL A 173 16.39 -9.14 -2.22
CA VAL A 173 16.21 -7.81 -2.83
C VAL A 173 16.80 -7.68 -4.26
N PRO A 174 18.01 -8.16 -4.57
CA PRO A 174 18.56 -8.06 -5.92
C PRO A 174 17.76 -8.84 -6.98
N VAL A 175 17.23 -10.00 -6.60
CA VAL A 175 16.43 -10.85 -7.49
C VAL A 175 15.08 -10.20 -7.76
N MET A 176 14.43 -9.68 -6.72
CA MET A 176 13.18 -8.93 -6.86
C MET A 176 13.34 -7.67 -7.73
N LYS A 177 14.47 -6.95 -7.61
CA LYS A 177 14.77 -5.80 -8.47
C LYS A 177 14.91 -6.21 -9.94
N THR A 178 15.63 -7.30 -10.18
CA THR A 178 15.81 -7.86 -11.53
C THR A 178 14.47 -8.30 -12.13
N ALA A 179 13.61 -8.95 -11.34
CA ALA A 179 12.27 -9.34 -11.77
C ALA A 179 11.43 -8.11 -12.14
N ALA A 180 11.46 -7.05 -11.33
CA ALA A 180 10.75 -5.79 -11.62
C ALA A 180 11.27 -5.08 -12.89
N GLU A 181 12.57 -5.19 -13.21
CA GLU A 181 13.15 -4.72 -14.48
C GLU A 181 12.66 -5.53 -15.67
N LYS A 182 12.68 -6.86 -15.55
CA LYS A 182 12.17 -7.76 -16.59
C LYS A 182 10.69 -7.52 -16.88
N ILE A 183 9.84 -7.38 -15.86
CA ILE A 183 8.40 -7.07 -16.06
C ILE A 183 8.24 -5.76 -16.82
N SER A 184 9.00 -4.71 -16.48
CA SER A 184 8.93 -3.43 -17.20
C SER A 184 9.26 -3.59 -18.69
N GLY A 185 10.32 -4.33 -19.02
CA GLY A 185 10.68 -4.61 -20.41
C GLY A 185 9.65 -5.47 -21.15
N ILE A 186 9.09 -6.48 -20.48
CA ILE A 186 8.02 -7.31 -21.06
C ILE A 186 6.78 -6.47 -21.38
N VAL A 187 6.43 -5.51 -20.52
CA VAL A 187 5.30 -4.59 -20.74
C VAL A 187 5.54 -3.65 -21.93
N ASP A 188 6.79 -3.28 -22.21
CA ASP A 188 7.15 -2.53 -23.41
C ASP A 188 6.97 -3.37 -24.67
N ASP A 189 7.36 -4.64 -24.64
CA ASP A 189 7.14 -5.55 -25.76
C ASP A 189 5.66 -5.86 -25.97
N MET A 190 4.87 -6.03 -24.91
CA MET A 190 3.41 -6.17 -25.01
C MET A 190 2.75 -4.96 -25.68
N GLN A 191 3.20 -3.75 -25.38
CA GLN A 191 2.68 -2.54 -26.03
C GLN A 191 2.91 -2.55 -27.54
N LYS A 192 4.12 -2.95 -27.97
CA LYS A 192 4.45 -3.06 -29.41
C LYS A 192 3.54 -4.08 -30.11
N GLU A 193 3.32 -5.24 -29.50
CA GLU A 193 2.46 -6.27 -30.10
C GLU A 193 0.98 -5.85 -30.17
N VAL A 194 0.46 -5.17 -29.13
CA VAL A 194 -0.91 -4.62 -29.18
C VAL A 194 -1.03 -3.51 -30.23
N GLU A 195 0.02 -2.71 -30.42
CA GLU A 195 0.08 -1.69 -31.48
C GLU A 195 0.10 -2.31 -32.89
N ASN A 196 0.88 -3.37 -33.09
CA ASN A 196 0.89 -4.15 -34.34
C ASN A 196 -0.50 -4.68 -34.70
N LEU A 197 -1.25 -5.11 -33.69
CA LEU A 197 -2.64 -5.57 -33.82
C LEU A 197 -3.65 -4.43 -34.03
N LYS A 198 -3.21 -3.16 -34.00
CA LYS A 198 -4.07 -1.96 -33.97
C LYS A 198 -5.10 -2.02 -32.83
N GLY A 199 -4.75 -2.71 -31.75
CA GLY A 199 -5.59 -2.91 -30.57
C GLY A 199 -5.35 -1.87 -29.48
N THR A 200 -4.46 -0.90 -29.70
CA THR A 200 -4.11 0.12 -28.71
C THR A 200 -5.34 0.92 -28.29
N SER A 201 -5.62 0.90 -26.99
CA SER A 201 -6.66 1.71 -26.36
C SER A 201 -6.07 2.57 -25.26
N GLU A 202 -6.74 3.68 -24.95
CA GLU A 202 -6.31 4.59 -23.88
C GLU A 202 -6.25 3.87 -22.52
N GLY A 203 -7.25 3.01 -22.23
CA GLY A 203 -7.26 2.20 -21.01
C GLY A 203 -6.05 1.26 -20.90
N PHE A 204 -5.63 0.64 -22.02
CA PHE A 204 -4.44 -0.21 -22.05
C PHE A 204 -3.16 0.59 -21.79
N LEU A 205 -2.97 1.73 -22.47
CA LEU A 205 -1.81 2.59 -22.25
C LEU A 205 -1.73 3.12 -20.81
N GLN A 206 -2.87 3.52 -20.25
CA GLN A 206 -2.97 3.94 -18.86
C GLN A 206 -2.60 2.81 -17.90
N ALA A 207 -3.06 1.58 -18.15
CA ALA A 207 -2.71 0.41 -17.34
C ALA A 207 -1.20 0.11 -17.40
N CYS A 208 -0.59 0.14 -18.59
CA CYS A 208 0.85 -0.06 -18.75
C CYS A 208 1.67 1.00 -18.01
N ASN A 209 1.28 2.27 -18.13
CA ASN A 209 1.92 3.37 -17.41
C ASN A 209 1.75 3.25 -15.89
N GLY A 210 0.56 2.87 -15.42
CA GLY A 210 0.30 2.61 -14.00
C GLY A 210 1.21 1.52 -13.45
N LEU A 211 1.37 0.40 -14.18
CA LEU A 211 2.29 -0.66 -13.79
C LEU A 211 3.75 -0.18 -13.75
N LYS A 212 4.22 0.56 -14.76
CA LYS A 212 5.58 1.12 -14.78
C LYS A 212 5.85 2.02 -13.57
N VAL A 213 4.88 2.86 -13.19
CA VAL A 213 4.98 3.70 -11.98
C VAL A 213 5.08 2.84 -10.73
N SER A 214 4.24 1.81 -10.58
CA SER A 214 4.29 0.89 -9.44
C SER A 214 5.63 0.14 -9.35
N LEU A 215 6.17 -0.33 -10.48
CA LEU A 215 7.48 -0.99 -10.53
C LEU A 215 8.63 -0.03 -10.19
N ALA A 216 8.56 1.23 -10.62
CA ALA A 216 9.54 2.25 -10.28
C ALA A 216 9.52 2.58 -8.77
N GLN A 217 8.32 2.69 -8.18
CA GLN A 217 8.16 2.89 -6.74
C GLN A 217 8.74 1.73 -5.94
N LEU A 218 8.45 0.48 -6.35
CA LEU A 218 9.03 -0.70 -5.72
C LEU A 218 10.56 -0.64 -5.76
N LYS A 219 11.17 -0.40 -6.92
CA LYS A 219 12.64 -0.33 -7.06
C LYS A 219 13.26 0.75 -6.17
N SER A 220 12.64 1.92 -6.09
CA SER A 220 13.13 3.01 -5.23
C SER A 220 13.15 2.61 -3.75
N GLU A 221 12.16 1.86 -3.28
CA GLU A 221 12.10 1.38 -1.88
C GLU A 221 13.11 0.25 -1.63
N LEU A 222 13.38 -0.58 -2.64
CA LEU A 222 14.42 -1.61 -2.56
C LEU A 222 15.82 -0.98 -2.45
N ASP A 223 16.07 0.10 -3.18
CA ASP A 223 17.33 0.82 -3.13
C ASP A 223 17.56 1.48 -1.76
N SER A 224 16.53 2.11 -1.18
CA SER A 224 16.61 2.71 0.17
C SER A 224 16.84 1.66 1.26
N SER A 225 16.22 0.49 1.13
CA SER A 225 16.36 -0.63 2.08
C SER A 225 17.76 -1.25 2.07
N SER A 226 18.38 -1.34 0.89
CA SER A 226 19.74 -1.90 0.75
C SER A 226 20.83 -1.02 1.39
N SER A 227 20.64 0.30 1.39
CA SER A 227 21.55 1.26 2.01
C SER A 227 21.57 1.18 3.54
N LEU A 228 20.42 0.84 4.16
CA LEU A 228 20.30 0.70 5.62
C LEU A 228 21.02 -0.55 6.17
N ASP A 229 21.20 -1.59 5.34
CA ASP A 229 21.99 -2.77 5.72
C ASP A 229 23.50 -2.44 5.81
N ILE A 230 23.96 -1.40 5.10
CA ILE A 230 25.35 -0.90 5.20
C ILE A 230 25.50 0.01 6.43
N GLU A 231 24.53 0.88 6.70
CA GLU A 231 24.59 1.83 7.82
C GLU A 231 24.49 1.13 9.19
N SER A 232 23.65 0.08 9.28
CA SER A 232 23.57 -0.78 10.48
C SER A 232 24.79 -1.68 10.67
N LYS A 233 25.55 -1.98 9.60
CA LYS A 233 26.85 -2.66 9.68
C LYS A 233 27.96 -1.70 10.11
N LEU A 234 27.93 -0.44 9.68
CA LEU A 234 28.90 0.59 10.09
C LEU A 234 28.75 0.97 11.57
N GLN A 235 27.51 1.13 12.08
CA GLN A 235 27.29 1.41 13.51
C GLN A 235 27.71 0.26 14.45
N LYS A 236 27.74 -0.99 13.97
CA LYS A 236 28.26 -2.12 14.76
C LYS A 236 29.79 -2.19 14.81
N VAL A 237 30.48 -1.51 13.90
CA VAL A 237 31.95 -1.44 13.91
C VAL A 237 32.45 -0.38 14.91
N ASP A 238 31.69 0.69 15.12
CA ASP A 238 32.07 1.79 16.03
C ASP A 238 31.82 1.52 17.54
N LEU A 239 31.21 0.38 17.91
CA LEU A 239 30.95 0.01 19.31
C LEU A 239 31.97 -0.98 19.90
N ASN A 240 33.06 -1.27 19.18
CA ASN A 240 34.13 -2.19 19.61
C ASN A 240 35.49 -1.50 19.81
N ASN A 241 35.52 -0.27 20.37
CA ASN A 241 36.74 0.38 20.84
C ASN A 241 36.58 0.89 22.28
#